data_AF-A0A958APU6-F1
#
_entry.id   AF-A0A958APU6-F1
#
_cell.length_a   1.000
_cell.length_b   1.000
_cell.length_c   1.000
_cell.angle_alpha   90.00
_cell.angle_beta   90.00
_cell.angle_gamma   90.00
#
_symmetry.space_group_name_H-M   'P 1'
#
loop_
_entity.id
_entity.type
_entity.pdbx_description
1 polymer ?
#
loop_
_entity_poly.entity_id
_entity_poly.type
_entity_poly.pdbx_seq_one_letter_code
_entity_poly.pdbx_strand_id
1 'polypeptide(L)'
;MNNSYALRHISIRVPWHDNGWNGTVCATPKLNGACLKPRIAENRQDESGETLAGRLIKDLHEGQWPVLVILLILSIPRLIKRSITYHQ
;
A
#
# COMPACT_ATOMS: atom_id res chain seq x y z
N MET A 1 -25.34 3.19 20.17
CA MET A 1 -24.20 3.82 20.87
C MET A 1 -23.59 4.85 19.93
N ASN A 2 -23.77 6.14 20.20
CA ASN A 2 -23.20 7.22 19.39
C ASN A 2 -21.68 7.20 19.56
N ASN A 3 -20.99 6.70 18.55
CA ASN A 3 -19.55 6.59 18.56
C ASN A 3 -18.97 7.86 17.97
N SER A 4 -19.03 8.95 18.75
CA SER A 4 -18.40 10.22 18.38
C SER A 4 -16.88 10.08 18.57
N TYR A 5 -16.23 9.46 17.60
CA TYR A 5 -14.78 9.44 17.54
C TYR A 5 -14.28 10.88 17.34
N ALA A 6 -13.50 11.39 18.28
CA ALA A 6 -12.83 12.67 18.12
C ALA A 6 -11.95 12.64 16.85
N LEU A 7 -12.00 13.73 16.07
CA LEU A 7 -11.09 13.91 14.93
C LEU A 7 -9.66 13.85 15.44
N ARG A 8 -8.86 12.97 14.85
CA ARG A 8 -7.45 12.78 15.18
C ARG A 8 -6.62 12.84 13.92
N HIS A 9 -5.54 13.60 13.95
CA HIS A 9 -4.52 13.57 12.91
C HIS A 9 -3.72 12.27 13.01
N ILE A 10 -3.56 11.57 11.89
CA ILE A 10 -2.78 10.34 11.81
C ILE A 10 -1.65 10.57 10.82
N SER A 11 -0.41 10.40 11.29
CA SER A 11 0.77 10.37 10.43
C SER A 11 1.19 8.93 10.18
N ILE A 12 1.34 8.53 8.91
CA ILE A 12 1.85 7.21 8.53
C ILE A 12 3.11 7.39 7.69
N ARG A 13 4.14 6.59 7.96
CA ARG A 13 5.37 6.57 7.15
C ARG A 13 5.25 5.45 6.13
N VAL A 14 5.33 5.81 4.86
CA VAL A 14 5.21 4.88 3.75
C VAL A 14 6.50 4.94 2.91
N PRO A 15 7.07 3.78 2.50
CA PRO A 15 8.20 3.72 1.57
C PRO A 15 7.95 4.49 0.28
N TRP A 16 8.95 5.27 -0.17
CA TRP A 16 8.84 6.13 -1.35
C TRP A 16 8.31 5.43 -2.61
N HIS A 17 7.53 6.17 -3.41
CA HIS A 17 6.97 5.73 -4.68
C HIS A 17 7.53 6.58 -5.82
N ASP A 18 8.09 5.97 -6.86
CA ASP A 18 8.71 6.69 -7.98
C ASP A 18 7.71 7.60 -8.74
N ASN A 19 6.45 7.17 -8.84
CA ASN A 19 5.37 7.96 -9.45
C ASN A 19 4.65 8.93 -8.48
N GLY A 20 5.26 9.27 -7.34
CA GLY A 20 4.73 10.31 -6.45
C GLY A 20 3.36 10.00 -5.83
N TRP A 21 3.05 8.73 -5.57
CA TRP A 21 1.79 8.28 -4.96
C TRP A 21 0.52 8.61 -5.76
N ASN A 22 0.61 8.63 -7.09
CA ASN A 22 -0.55 8.85 -7.98
C ASN A 22 -1.57 7.68 -8.04
N GLY A 23 -1.46 6.70 -7.14
CA GLY A 23 -2.36 5.53 -7.08
C GLY A 23 -1.99 4.38 -8.01
N THR A 24 -0.85 4.43 -8.71
CA THR A 24 -0.34 3.30 -9.49
C THR A 24 0.67 2.47 -8.71
N VAL A 25 1.01 1.28 -9.20
CA VAL A 25 2.26 0.59 -8.87
C VAL A 25 3.45 1.42 -9.39
N CYS A 26 4.63 1.28 -8.77
CA CYS A 26 5.84 1.96 -9.23
C CYS A 26 6.09 1.70 -10.71
N ALA A 27 6.61 2.69 -11.44
CA ALA A 27 6.93 2.55 -12.85
C ALA A 27 8.12 1.61 -13.08
N THR A 28 9.08 1.61 -12.16
CA THR A 28 10.27 0.74 -12.21
C THR A 28 10.52 0.06 -10.86
N PRO A 29 9.67 -0.89 -10.43
CA PRO A 29 9.76 -1.49 -9.10
C PRO A 29 11.11 -2.15 -8.81
N LYS A 30 11.79 -2.75 -9.81
CA LYS A 30 13.14 -3.32 -9.64
C LYS A 30 14.25 -2.29 -9.43
N LEU A 31 14.05 -1.06 -9.89
CA LEU A 31 15.05 0.02 -9.78
C LEU A 31 14.74 0.98 -8.63
N ASN A 32 13.53 0.92 -8.07
CA ASN A 32 13.16 1.71 -6.92
C ASN A 32 13.73 1.09 -5.63
N GLY A 33 14.78 1.70 -5.07
CA GLY A 33 15.40 1.25 -3.81
C GLY A 33 14.44 1.19 -2.62
N ALA A 34 13.33 1.93 -2.64
CA ALA A 34 12.29 1.81 -1.62
C ALA A 34 11.48 0.51 -1.75
N CYS A 35 11.25 0.01 -2.98
CA CYS A 35 10.63 -1.30 -3.24
C CYS A 35 11.57 -2.46 -2.88
N LEU A 36 12.89 -2.24 -2.93
CA LEU A 36 13.91 -3.24 -2.62
C LEU A 36 14.23 -3.37 -1.12
N LYS A 37 13.57 -2.61 -0.24
CA LYS A 37 13.81 -2.74 1.21
C LYS A 37 13.52 -4.17 1.69
N PRO A 38 14.31 -4.76 2.61
CA PRO A 38 14.22 -6.19 2.97
C PRO A 38 12.80 -6.67 3.28
N ARG A 39 12.06 -5.97 4.15
CA ARG A 39 10.68 -6.32 4.53
C ARG A 39 9.70 -6.36 3.35
N ILE A 40 9.98 -5.62 2.27
CA ILE A 40 9.16 -5.56 1.05
C ILE A 40 9.67 -6.57 0.03
N ALA A 41 10.99 -6.64 -0.15
CA ALA A 41 11.66 -7.56 -1.08
C ALA A 41 11.44 -9.04 -0.71
N GLU A 42 11.44 -9.38 0.57
CA GLU A 42 11.27 -10.77 1.05
C GLU A 42 9.92 -11.39 0.63
N ASN A 43 8.87 -10.58 0.53
CA ASN A 43 7.53 -11.04 0.13
C ASN A 43 7.18 -10.64 -1.30
N ARG A 44 8.14 -10.06 -2.04
CA ARG A 44 7.92 -9.59 -3.41
C ARG A 44 7.96 -10.75 -4.37
N GLN A 45 6.95 -10.81 -5.24
CA GLN A 45 6.98 -11.63 -6.43
C GLN A 45 7.53 -10.76 -7.57
N ASP A 46 8.83 -10.87 -7.85
CA ASP A 46 9.55 -9.95 -8.74
C ASP A 46 9.01 -9.93 -10.19
N GLU A 47 8.46 -11.05 -10.67
CA GLU A 47 7.87 -11.16 -12.01
C GLU A 47 6.51 -10.46 -12.10
N SER A 48 5.68 -10.52 -11.05
CA SER A 48 4.39 -9.85 -11.02
C SER A 48 4.54 -8.35 -10.81
N GLY A 49 5.53 -7.91 -10.01
CA GLY A 49 5.79 -6.50 -9.77
C GLY A 49 6.08 -5.70 -11.05
N GLU A 50 6.90 -6.24 -11.94
CA GLU A 50 7.18 -5.59 -13.24
C GLU A 50 5.98 -5.64 -14.19
N THR A 51 5.23 -6.75 -14.20
CA THR A 51 4.04 -6.90 -15.05
C THR A 51 2.91 -5.93 -14.66
N LEU A 52 2.89 -5.52 -13.40
CA LEU A 52 1.92 -4.59 -12.83
C LEU A 52 2.43 -3.14 -12.77
N ALA A 53 3.68 -2.88 -13.19
CA ALA A 53 4.29 -1.56 -13.13
C ALA A 53 3.40 -0.50 -13.82
N GLY A 54 3.22 0.64 -13.15
CA GLY A 54 2.38 1.75 -13.65
C GLY A 54 0.87 1.48 -13.69
N ARG A 55 0.39 0.27 -13.37
CA ARG A 55 -1.06 0.00 -13.29
C ARG A 55 -1.68 0.64 -12.06
N LEU A 56 -2.92 1.10 -12.19
CA LEU A 56 -3.70 1.61 -11.08
C LEU A 56 -3.97 0.51 -10.05
N ILE A 57 -3.65 0.77 -8.78
CA ILE A 57 -3.81 -0.21 -7.69
C ILE A 57 -5.28 -0.62 -7.53
N LYS A 58 -6.21 0.32 -7.74
CA LYS A 58 -7.66 0.06 -7.67
C LYS A 58 -8.18 -0.94 -8.71
N ASP A 59 -7.44 -1.15 -9.79
CA ASP A 59 -7.82 -2.06 -10.87
C ASP A 59 -7.18 -3.45 -10.70
N LEU A 60 -6.43 -3.66 -9.60
CA LEU A 60 -5.78 -4.92 -9.27
C LEU A 60 -6.67 -5.77 -8.37
N HIS A 61 -6.70 -7.08 -8.64
CA HIS A 61 -7.27 -8.04 -7.70
C HIS A 61 -6.44 -8.11 -6.42
N GLU A 62 -7.04 -8.48 -5.28
CA GLU A 62 -6.35 -8.53 -3.98
C GLU A 62 -5.07 -9.39 -4.01
N GLY A 63 -5.09 -10.51 -4.75
CA GLY A 63 -3.92 -11.37 -4.94
C GLY A 63 -2.79 -10.75 -5.77
N GLN A 64 -3.04 -9.62 -6.43
CA GLN A 64 -2.09 -8.86 -7.25
C GLN A 64 -1.61 -7.58 -6.55
N TRP A 65 -2.09 -7.29 -5.34
CA TRP A 65 -1.72 -6.07 -4.66
C TRP A 65 -0.21 -6.03 -4.38
N PRO A 66 0.46 -4.87 -4.61
CA PRO A 66 1.85 -4.73 -4.24
C PRO A 66 2.05 -5.00 -2.74
N VAL A 67 3.15 -5.66 -2.40
CA VAL A 67 3.52 -5.97 -1.00
C VAL A 67 3.46 -4.74 -0.09
N LEU A 68 3.81 -3.56 -0.61
CA LEU A 68 3.70 -2.28 0.06
C LEU A 68 2.28 -1.98 0.59
N VAL A 69 1.26 -2.25 -0.23
CA VAL A 69 -0.16 -2.03 0.11
C VAL A 69 -0.59 -3.00 1.21
N ILE A 70 -0.20 -4.26 1.09
CA ILE A 70 -0.50 -5.30 2.09
C ILE A 70 0.15 -4.94 3.44
N LEU A 71 1.43 -4.54 3.43
CA LEU A 71 2.14 -4.14 4.64
C LEU A 71 1.55 -2.87 5.28
N LEU A 72 1.07 -1.91 4.49
CA LEU A 72 0.36 -0.73 4.99
C LEU A 72 -0.90 -1.16 5.75
N ILE A 73 -1.75 -1.96 5.12
CA ILE A 73 -3.01 -2.43 5.72
C ILE A 73 -2.74 -3.20 7.01
N LEU A 74 -1.69 -4.02 7.05
CA LEU A 74 -1.31 -4.77 8.25
C LEU A 74 -0.77 -3.87 9.37
N SER A 75 -0.06 -2.80 9.02
CA SER A 75 0.59 -1.88 9.98
C SER A 75 -0.35 -0.81 10.57
N ILE A 76 -1.54 -0.62 10.00
CA ILE A 76 -2.55 0.30 10.54
C ILE A 76 -3.14 -0.27 11.86
N PRO A 77 -3.15 0.50 12.96
CA PRO A 77 -3.77 0.09 14.23
C PRO A 77 -5.22 -0.41 14.03
N ARG A 78 -5.62 -1.46 14.76
CA ARG A 78 -7.00 -2.03 14.70
C ARG A 78 -8.10 -0.97 14.85
N LEU A 79 -7.84 0.07 15.64
CA LEU A 79 -8.76 1.19 15.87
C LEU A 79 -9.01 2.02 14.61
N ILE A 80 -8.01 2.13 13.71
CA ILE A 80 -8.12 2.85 12.44
C ILE A 80 -8.73 1.93 11.37
N LYS A 81 -8.42 0.63 11.36
CA LYS A 81 -9.01 -0.33 10.40
C LYS A 81 -10.55 -0.39 10.46
N ARG A 82 -11.16 -0.16 11.63
CA ARG A 82 -12.63 -0.07 11.80
C ARG A 82 -13.25 1.20 11.22
N SER A 83 -12.46 2.26 11.03
CA SER A 83 -12.91 3.54 10.46
C SER A 83 -12.62 3.65 8.97
N ILE A 84 -11.64 2.90 8.45
CA ILE A 84 -11.34 2.77 7.02
C ILE A 84 -11.97 1.49 6.45
N THR A 85 -13.09 1.02 7.01
CA THR A 85 -13.92 0.04 6.30
C THR A 85 -14.40 0.76 5.04
N TYR A 86 -13.92 0.33 3.88
CA TYR A 86 -14.38 0.83 2.59
C TYR A 86 -15.90 0.75 2.60
N HIS A 87 -16.56 1.91 2.55
CA HIS A 87 -17.94 1.95 2.07
C HIS A 87 -17.86 1.55 0.61
N GLN A 88 -18.40 0.37 0.33
CA GLN A 88 -18.73 -0.08 -1.01
C GLN A 88 -19.74 0.88 -1.65
#